data_AF-A0A231NYS3-F1
#
_entry.id   AF-A0A231NYS3-F1
#
_cell.length_a   1.000
_cell.length_b   1.000
_cell.length_c   1.000
_cell.angle_alpha   90.00
_cell.angle_beta   90.00
_cell.angle_gamma   90.00
#
_symmetry.space_group_name_H-M   'P 1'
#
loop_
_entity.id
_entity.type
_entity.pdbx_description
1 polymer ?
#
loop_
_entity_poly.entity_id
_entity_poly.type
_entity_poly.pdbx_seq_one_letter_code
_entity_poly.pdbx_strand_id
1 'polypeptide(L)'
;MEENNKKNEIVKAMMNVEYYPAVLKDEVALEKCTQVPLLSIAALGTAFATIPESFRTITQTIETSGMDGYYKAVFPEGVVGALVKAKDGTGFRGLIQGANGQFAGQPVFTPVTGNIKTIKTVIPVDPMTLVIAVALISIEKKLDDILETQQEILEFLKQKEKSKLRGNLNILEDVLNNYKYNWDNEKYKTNKHIQVQDIKRDAEQSIVFYRERIVKKINKKINPLLFIHHDQDVKGKLEEVRAELKEYQLALYLFAFSSFLELMLLENFDSAYLDSAVQKIEGYSHQYRELYTECYNQIEGYAKTSINSYLLGGLASINKFAGDAVAMIPVVSDSQIDETLIETGNQLDKICSKKTEDTMEQFRSNQSSCVSPFVENINTVNRLYNQPLALLFDQENIYLSLHQ
;
A
#
# COMPACT_ATOMS: atom_id res chain seq x y z
N MET A 1 22.92 17.14 -5.70
CA MET A 1 21.99 17.22 -6.85
C MET A 1 22.57 16.52 -8.07
N GLU A 2 23.78 16.89 -8.53
CA GLU A 2 24.49 16.16 -9.61
C GLU A 2 24.77 14.68 -9.31
N GLU A 3 25.05 14.33 -8.05
CA GLU A 3 25.40 12.96 -7.65
C GLU A 3 24.19 12.01 -7.60
N ASN A 4 23.02 12.50 -7.18
CA ASN A 4 21.76 11.73 -7.25
C ASN A 4 21.28 11.55 -8.69
N ASN A 5 21.39 12.58 -9.53
CA ASN A 5 21.06 12.44 -10.95
C ASN A 5 21.99 11.45 -11.66
N LYS A 6 23.30 11.46 -11.36
CA LYS A 6 24.22 10.42 -11.84
C LYS A 6 23.84 9.02 -11.34
N LYS A 7 23.44 8.87 -10.08
CA LYS A 7 23.01 7.58 -9.53
C LYS A 7 21.75 7.06 -10.24
N ASN A 8 20.75 7.90 -10.47
CA ASN A 8 19.53 7.52 -11.19
C ASN A 8 19.80 7.19 -12.67
N GLU A 9 20.66 7.94 -13.35
CA GLU A 9 21.10 7.62 -14.72
C GLU A 9 21.86 6.28 -14.79
N ILE A 10 22.70 5.98 -13.79
CA ILE A 10 23.40 4.69 -13.70
C ILE A 10 22.41 3.55 -13.44
N VAL A 11 21.41 3.73 -12.56
CA VAL A 11 20.40 2.69 -12.30
C VAL A 11 19.51 2.48 -13.53
N LYS A 12 19.09 3.54 -14.23
CA LYS A 12 18.38 3.44 -15.53
C LYS A 12 19.22 2.67 -16.56
N ALA A 13 20.52 2.93 -16.63
CA ALA A 13 21.44 2.20 -17.50
C ALA A 13 21.71 0.74 -17.06
N MET A 14 21.42 0.40 -15.80
CA MET A 14 21.55 -0.95 -15.24
C MET A 14 20.27 -1.79 -15.31
N MET A 15 19.12 -1.20 -15.68
CA MET A 15 17.88 -1.95 -15.95
C MET A 15 18.04 -2.71 -17.29
N ASN A 16 18.78 -3.82 -17.24
CA ASN A 16 18.93 -4.73 -18.36
C ASN A 16 17.62 -5.47 -18.58
N VAL A 17 16.88 -5.09 -19.62
CA VAL A 17 15.68 -5.83 -20.02
C VAL A 17 16.08 -6.96 -20.96
N GLU A 18 16.02 -8.18 -20.45
CA GLU A 18 16.20 -9.40 -21.25
C GLU A 18 14.85 -9.86 -21.78
N TYR A 19 14.67 -9.83 -23.10
CA TYR A 19 13.47 -10.31 -23.76
C TYR A 19 13.62 -11.77 -24.19
N TYR A 20 12.80 -12.65 -23.64
CA TYR A 20 12.73 -14.05 -24.03
C TYR A 20 11.51 -14.26 -24.95
N PRO A 21 11.69 -14.48 -26.27
CA PRO A 21 10.60 -14.86 -27.15
C PRO A 21 10.20 -16.31 -26.84
N ALA A 22 9.39 -16.50 -25.82
CA ALA A 22 8.69 -17.74 -25.62
C ALA A 22 7.38 -17.68 -26.41
N VAL A 23 7.22 -18.60 -27.37
CA VAL A 23 5.88 -19.17 -27.57
C VAL A 23 5.60 -19.88 -26.25
N LEU A 24 4.84 -19.24 -25.37
CA LEU A 24 4.41 -19.84 -24.11
C LEU A 24 3.71 -21.16 -24.46
N LYS A 25 4.39 -22.28 -24.21
CA LYS A 25 3.84 -23.62 -24.43
C LYS A 25 2.84 -23.99 -23.33
N ASP A 26 2.95 -23.31 -22.19
CA ASP A 26 2.12 -23.50 -21.01
C ASP A 26 1.16 -22.31 -20.84
N GLU A 27 -0.06 -22.58 -20.39
CA GLU A 27 -1.00 -21.54 -19.99
C GLU A 27 -0.38 -20.69 -18.88
N VAL A 28 -0.09 -19.42 -19.17
CA VAL A 28 0.30 -18.47 -18.14
C VAL A 28 -0.96 -18.10 -17.35
N ALA A 29 -0.90 -18.28 -16.03
CA ALA A 29 -1.93 -17.83 -15.12
C ALA A 29 -1.97 -16.29 -15.05
N LEU A 30 -2.53 -15.65 -16.09
CA LEU A 30 -2.68 -14.20 -16.20
C LEU A 30 -3.50 -13.62 -15.04
N GLU A 31 -4.40 -14.42 -14.46
CA GLU A 31 -5.15 -14.13 -13.23
C GLU A 31 -4.27 -13.81 -12.00
N LYS A 32 -3.01 -14.27 -11.99
CA LYS A 32 -2.04 -13.97 -10.92
C LYS A 32 -1.23 -12.71 -11.17
N CYS A 33 -1.37 -12.10 -12.35
CA CYS A 33 -0.62 -10.92 -12.74
C CYS A 33 -1.39 -9.64 -12.41
N THR A 34 -0.66 -8.55 -12.12
CA THR A 34 -1.31 -7.23 -12.04
C THR A 34 -1.54 -6.73 -13.46
N GLN A 35 -2.81 -6.62 -13.85
CA GLN A 35 -3.21 -6.11 -15.16
C GLN A 35 -3.25 -4.57 -15.16
N VAL A 36 -2.59 -3.97 -16.13
CA VAL A 36 -2.55 -2.52 -16.37
C VAL A 36 -2.97 -2.24 -17.81
N PRO A 37 -4.15 -1.66 -18.06
CA PRO A 37 -4.58 -1.33 -19.41
C PRO A 37 -3.67 -0.28 -20.05
N LEU A 38 -3.25 -0.53 -21.30
CA LEU A 38 -2.45 0.41 -22.08
C LEU A 38 -3.17 1.75 -22.28
N LEU A 39 -4.50 1.71 -22.38
CA LEU A 39 -5.32 2.92 -22.48
C LEU A 39 -5.24 3.77 -21.22
N SER A 40 -5.18 3.16 -20.03
CA SER A 40 -5.00 3.88 -18.77
C SER A 40 -3.64 4.58 -18.71
N ILE A 41 -2.59 3.96 -19.24
CA ILE A 41 -1.27 4.58 -19.36
C ILE A 41 -1.32 5.79 -20.29
N ALA A 42 -1.95 5.66 -21.46
CA ALA A 42 -2.12 6.78 -22.39
C ALA A 42 -2.92 7.94 -21.78
N ALA A 43 -3.91 7.63 -20.94
CA ALA A 43 -4.76 8.61 -20.28
C ALA A 43 -4.02 9.45 -19.21
N LEU A 44 -2.83 9.04 -18.77
CA LEU A 44 -1.99 9.84 -17.87
C LEU A 44 -1.46 11.12 -18.53
N GLY A 45 -1.44 11.19 -19.86
CA GLY A 45 -1.09 12.39 -20.61
C GLY A 45 0.04 12.17 -21.62
N THR A 46 0.49 13.27 -22.22
CA THR A 46 1.40 13.27 -23.38
C THR A 46 2.72 12.57 -23.12
N ALA A 47 3.24 12.62 -21.88
CA ALA A 47 4.49 11.97 -21.51
C ALA A 47 4.41 10.43 -21.51
N PHE A 48 3.19 9.86 -21.45
CA PHE A 48 2.94 8.43 -21.42
C PHE A 48 2.25 7.91 -22.69
N ALA A 49 1.77 8.81 -23.55
CA ALA A 49 0.95 8.49 -24.73
C ALA A 49 1.66 7.62 -25.77
N THR A 50 3.00 7.64 -25.81
CA THR A 50 3.79 6.83 -26.75
C THR A 50 4.00 5.39 -26.29
N ILE A 51 3.80 5.09 -25.00
CA ILE A 51 4.06 3.76 -24.43
C ILE A 51 3.24 2.65 -25.12
N PRO A 52 1.93 2.81 -25.39
CA PRO A 52 1.17 1.79 -26.11
C PRO A 52 1.72 1.48 -27.51
N GLU A 53 2.13 2.50 -28.25
CA GLU A 53 2.74 2.32 -29.58
C GLU A 53 4.13 1.67 -29.46
N SER A 54 4.91 2.03 -28.45
CA SER A 54 6.21 1.43 -28.16
C SER A 54 6.10 -0.09 -27.91
N PHE A 55 5.09 -0.56 -27.18
CA PHE A 55 4.85 -2.01 -26.99
C PHE A 55 4.41 -2.70 -28.29
N ARG A 56 3.69 -1.99 -29.18
CA ARG A 56 3.27 -2.51 -30.50
C ARG A 56 4.39 -2.54 -31.54
N THR A 57 5.45 -1.77 -31.33
CA THR A 57 6.58 -1.61 -32.26
C THR A 57 7.85 -2.32 -31.80
N ILE A 58 7.75 -3.20 -30.79
CA ILE A 58 8.85 -4.10 -30.40
C ILE A 58 9.22 -4.95 -31.62
N THR A 59 10.30 -4.54 -32.28
CA THR A 59 10.82 -5.17 -33.48
C THR A 59 12.00 -6.04 -33.11
N GLN A 60 11.96 -7.29 -33.57
CA GLN A 60 13.07 -8.21 -33.45
C GLN A 60 14.01 -7.99 -34.63
N THR A 61 15.19 -7.44 -34.38
CA THR A 61 16.25 -7.57 -35.38
C THR A 61 16.93 -8.89 -35.14
N ILE A 62 16.68 -9.85 -36.03
CA ILE A 62 17.44 -11.10 -36.07
C ILE A 62 18.72 -10.79 -36.82
N GLU A 63 19.77 -10.42 -36.09
CA GLU A 63 21.10 -10.43 -36.66
C GLU A 63 21.50 -11.90 -36.81
N THR A 64 21.45 -12.41 -38.04
CA THR A 64 22.12 -13.66 -38.40
C THR A 64 23.58 -13.34 -38.63
N SER A 65 24.40 -13.35 -37.58
CA SER A 65 25.82 -13.50 -37.79
C SER A 65 26.07 -14.95 -38.22
N GLY A 66 26.50 -15.13 -39.47
CA GLY A 66 27.11 -16.38 -39.86
C GLY A 66 28.30 -16.64 -38.93
N MET A 67 28.49 -17.88 -38.49
CA MET A 67 29.69 -18.27 -37.75
C MET A 67 30.93 -18.31 -38.65
N ASP A 68 31.18 -17.25 -39.42
CA ASP A 68 32.36 -17.16 -40.29
C ASP A 68 33.61 -17.33 -39.41
N GLY A 69 34.34 -18.42 -39.68
CA GLY A 69 35.56 -18.80 -38.95
C GLY A 69 35.40 -19.88 -37.88
N TYR A 70 34.19 -20.34 -37.53
CA TYR A 70 34.02 -21.46 -36.61
C TYR A 70 33.87 -22.79 -37.35
N TYR A 71 34.58 -23.81 -36.86
CA TYR A 71 34.57 -25.15 -37.43
C TYR A 71 34.30 -26.20 -36.34
N LYS A 72 33.46 -27.17 -36.66
CA LYS A 72 33.29 -28.39 -35.86
C LYS A 72 34.30 -29.43 -36.30
N ALA A 73 35.07 -29.97 -35.35
CA ALA A 73 35.89 -31.15 -35.59
C ALA A 73 34.99 -32.41 -35.61
N VAL A 74 34.91 -33.08 -36.75
CA VAL A 74 34.17 -34.32 -36.93
C VAL A 74 35.16 -35.49 -36.99
N PHE A 75 34.96 -36.49 -36.15
CA PHE A 75 35.82 -37.66 -36.11
C PHE A 75 35.35 -38.65 -37.18
N PRO A 76 36.26 -39.28 -37.94
CA PRO A 76 35.86 -40.31 -38.90
C PRO A 76 35.09 -41.44 -38.23
N GLU A 77 34.18 -42.06 -38.97
CA GLU A 77 33.35 -43.15 -38.46
C GLU A 77 34.21 -44.29 -37.89
N GLY A 78 33.86 -44.78 -36.69
CA GLY A 78 34.63 -45.80 -35.98
C GLY A 78 35.88 -45.32 -35.23
N VAL A 79 36.25 -44.04 -35.34
CA VAL A 79 37.41 -43.47 -34.62
C VAL A 79 36.97 -42.92 -33.26
N VAL A 80 37.53 -43.47 -32.18
CA VAL A 80 37.29 -43.03 -30.80
C VAL A 80 38.57 -42.49 -30.19
N GLY A 81 38.50 -41.30 -29.59
CA GLY A 81 39.66 -40.64 -28.99
C GLY A 81 39.37 -39.20 -28.59
N ALA A 82 40.42 -38.41 -28.38
CA ALA A 82 40.32 -36.97 -28.10
C ALA A 82 41.28 -36.17 -29.00
N LEU A 83 41.01 -34.89 -29.23
CA LEU A 83 41.95 -34.05 -29.95
C LEU A 83 43.22 -33.82 -29.12
N VAL A 84 44.37 -33.86 -29.78
CA VAL A 84 45.67 -33.60 -29.17
C VAL A 84 45.74 -32.11 -28.78
N LYS A 85 46.02 -31.81 -27.51
CA LYS A 85 46.27 -30.44 -27.06
C LYS A 85 47.59 -29.90 -27.59
N ALA A 86 47.61 -28.62 -27.95
CA ALA A 86 48.84 -27.92 -28.27
C ALA A 86 49.73 -27.80 -27.02
N LYS A 87 51.06 -27.86 -27.19
CA LYS A 87 52.02 -27.94 -26.08
C LYS A 87 52.09 -26.64 -25.26
N ASP A 88 51.73 -25.54 -25.87
CA ASP A 88 51.61 -24.19 -25.31
C ASP A 88 50.25 -23.94 -24.63
N GLY A 89 49.33 -24.92 -24.66
CA GLY A 89 48.00 -24.81 -24.04
C GLY A 89 47.01 -23.93 -24.79
N THR A 90 47.38 -23.40 -25.97
CA THR A 90 46.56 -22.42 -26.71
C THR A 90 45.38 -23.05 -27.46
N GLY A 91 45.31 -24.38 -27.54
CA GLY A 91 44.19 -25.06 -28.18
C GLY A 91 44.44 -26.53 -28.51
N PHE A 92 43.81 -26.99 -29.58
CA PHE A 92 43.88 -28.36 -30.06
C PHE A 92 44.50 -28.43 -31.45
N ARG A 93 45.22 -29.49 -31.73
CA ARG A 93 45.79 -29.80 -33.05
C ARG A 93 44.77 -30.65 -33.84
N GLY A 94 44.90 -30.64 -35.17
CA GLY A 94 44.11 -31.50 -36.08
C GLY A 94 44.53 -32.97 -36.04
N LEU A 95 44.66 -33.55 -34.85
CA LEU A 95 45.07 -34.94 -34.62
C LEU A 95 44.22 -35.54 -33.50
N ILE A 96 43.78 -36.78 -33.68
CA ILE A 96 43.03 -37.55 -32.70
C ILE A 96 43.97 -38.54 -32.02
N GLN A 97 43.98 -38.53 -30.69
CA GLN A 97 44.70 -39.47 -29.85
C GLN A 97 43.73 -40.53 -29.31
N GLY A 98 44.04 -41.80 -29.55
CA GLY A 98 43.27 -42.94 -29.05
C GLY A 98 43.64 -43.34 -27.62
N ALA A 99 42.96 -44.37 -27.09
CA ALA A 99 43.04 -44.79 -25.69
C ALA A 99 44.46 -45.13 -25.18
N ASN A 100 45.37 -45.56 -26.07
CA ASN A 100 46.74 -45.94 -25.71
C ASN A 100 47.77 -44.85 -26.00
N GLY A 101 47.33 -43.59 -26.18
CA GLY A 101 48.20 -42.47 -26.50
C GLY A 101 48.70 -42.45 -27.95
N GLN A 102 48.36 -43.45 -28.75
CA GLN A 102 48.68 -43.54 -30.18
C GLN A 102 47.79 -42.62 -31.03
N PHE A 103 48.28 -42.24 -32.20
CA PHE A 103 47.51 -41.50 -33.19
C PHE A 103 46.39 -42.39 -33.75
N ALA A 104 45.14 -41.98 -33.54
CA ALA A 104 43.95 -42.71 -33.96
C ALA A 104 43.34 -42.13 -35.24
N GLY A 105 43.74 -40.92 -35.65
CA GLY A 105 43.30 -40.33 -36.92
C GLY A 105 43.44 -38.81 -36.97
N GLN A 106 42.84 -38.22 -38.01
CA GLN A 106 42.71 -36.77 -38.19
C GLN A 106 41.22 -36.40 -38.23
N PRO A 107 40.79 -35.35 -37.52
CA PRO A 107 39.43 -34.87 -37.61
C PRO A 107 39.21 -34.13 -38.94
N VAL A 108 37.99 -34.14 -39.44
CA VAL A 108 37.56 -33.26 -40.53
C VAL A 108 36.93 -32.02 -39.92
N PHE A 109 37.45 -30.85 -40.24
CA PHE A 109 36.87 -29.58 -39.79
C PHE A 109 35.79 -29.14 -40.77
N THR A 110 34.54 -29.26 -40.36
CA THR A 110 33.39 -28.79 -41.15
C THR A 110 32.96 -27.42 -40.62
N PRO A 111 32.74 -26.41 -41.49
CA PRO A 111 32.28 -25.10 -41.05
C PRO A 111 30.96 -25.27 -40.29
N VAL A 112 30.83 -24.57 -39.16
CA VAL A 112 29.57 -24.57 -38.42
C VAL A 112 28.60 -23.68 -39.18
N THR A 113 27.74 -24.30 -39.99
CA THR A 113 26.60 -23.63 -40.59
C THR A 113 25.49 -23.57 -39.54
N GLY A 114 25.52 -22.50 -38.75
CA GLY A 114 24.50 -22.22 -37.76
C GLY A 114 24.27 -20.72 -37.68
N ASN A 115 23.00 -20.31 -37.70
CA ASN A 115 22.63 -18.93 -37.43
C ASN A 115 22.78 -18.73 -35.92
N ILE A 116 23.78 -17.96 -35.47
CA ILE A 116 23.62 -17.30 -34.16
C ILE A 116 22.51 -16.28 -34.37
N LYS A 117 21.35 -16.51 -33.78
CA LYS A 117 20.29 -15.50 -33.73
C LYS A 117 20.61 -14.60 -32.54
N THR A 118 21.37 -13.54 -32.76
CA THR A 118 21.43 -12.47 -31.77
C THR A 118 20.15 -11.66 -31.95
N ILE A 119 19.21 -11.83 -31.02
CA ILE A 119 17.99 -11.02 -31.01
C ILE A 119 18.33 -9.72 -30.29
N LYS A 120 18.63 -8.68 -31.06
CA LYS A 120 18.65 -7.32 -30.49
C LYS A 120 17.21 -6.84 -30.42
N THR A 121 16.65 -6.85 -29.22
CA THR A 121 15.34 -6.26 -28.95
C THR A 121 15.57 -4.85 -28.45
N VAL A 122 15.11 -3.86 -29.20
CA VAL A 122 14.98 -2.50 -28.70
C VAL A 122 13.61 -2.43 -28.05
N ILE A 123 13.56 -2.27 -26.72
CA ILE A 123 12.32 -1.92 -26.02
C ILE A 123 12.30 -0.39 -25.97
N PRO A 124 11.43 0.28 -26.74
CA PRO A 124 11.41 1.74 -26.81
C PRO A 124 10.60 2.35 -25.65
N VAL A 125 10.74 1.78 -24.45
CA VAL A 125 10.09 2.23 -23.22
C VAL A 125 11.16 2.33 -22.14
N ASP A 126 11.32 3.53 -21.57
CA ASP A 126 12.12 3.72 -20.36
C ASP A 126 11.42 2.96 -19.21
N PRO A 127 12.06 1.95 -18.60
CA PRO A 127 11.47 1.19 -17.51
C PRO A 127 11.04 2.09 -16.34
N MET A 128 11.74 3.20 -16.11
CA MET A 128 11.39 4.18 -15.08
C MET A 128 10.03 4.83 -15.37
N THR A 129 9.76 5.19 -16.62
CA THR A 129 8.47 5.75 -17.03
C THR A 129 7.33 4.76 -16.80
N LEU A 130 7.58 3.46 -17.00
CA LEU A 130 6.60 2.42 -16.69
C LEU A 130 6.32 2.32 -15.17
N VAL A 131 7.37 2.34 -14.34
CA VAL A 131 7.22 2.35 -12.86
C VAL A 131 6.34 3.52 -12.43
N ILE A 132 6.61 4.72 -12.93
CA ILE A 132 5.81 5.92 -12.62
C ILE A 132 4.36 5.77 -13.08
N ALA A 133 4.14 5.29 -14.32
CA ALA A 133 2.80 5.12 -14.86
C ALA A 133 1.96 4.17 -14.01
N VAL A 134 2.53 3.04 -13.62
CA VAL A 134 1.84 2.04 -12.78
C VAL A 134 1.57 2.59 -11.37
N ALA A 135 2.52 3.34 -10.79
CA ALA A 135 2.31 3.98 -9.50
C ALA A 135 1.15 5.00 -9.54
N LEU A 136 1.09 5.85 -10.57
CA LEU A 136 0.02 6.83 -10.74
C LEU A 136 -1.35 6.17 -10.93
N ILE A 137 -1.45 5.18 -11.82
CA ILE A 137 -2.70 4.43 -12.02
C ILE A 137 -3.12 3.72 -10.71
N SER A 138 -2.15 3.13 -10.00
CA SER A 138 -2.45 2.42 -8.75
C SER A 138 -2.91 3.36 -7.66
N ILE A 139 -2.36 4.57 -7.55
CA ILE A 139 -2.77 5.51 -6.49
C ILE A 139 -4.11 6.16 -6.82
N GLU A 140 -4.35 6.55 -8.08
CA GLU A 140 -5.65 7.08 -8.52
C GLU A 140 -6.77 6.07 -8.23
N LYS A 141 -6.60 4.80 -8.64
CA LYS A 141 -7.59 3.74 -8.36
C LYS A 141 -7.84 3.54 -6.85
N LYS A 142 -6.78 3.49 -6.04
CA LYS A 142 -6.94 3.26 -4.60
C LYS A 142 -7.54 4.46 -3.88
N LEU A 143 -7.29 5.66 -4.36
CA LEU A 143 -7.96 6.87 -3.89
C LEU A 143 -9.45 6.82 -4.26
N ASP A 144 -9.80 6.35 -5.46
CA ASP A 144 -11.18 6.11 -5.86
C ASP A 144 -11.88 5.06 -4.97
N ASP A 145 -11.18 3.97 -4.64
CA ASP A 145 -11.70 2.91 -3.76
C ASP A 145 -11.99 3.40 -2.32
N ILE A 146 -11.36 4.49 -1.88
CA ILE A 146 -11.60 5.12 -0.56
C ILE A 146 -12.41 6.43 -0.66
N LEU A 147 -13.13 6.66 -1.76
CA LEU A 147 -13.88 7.91 -2.00
C LEU A 147 -14.85 8.28 -0.87
N GLU A 148 -15.55 7.29 -0.31
CA GLU A 148 -16.46 7.52 0.82
C GLU A 148 -15.70 8.11 2.01
N THR A 149 -14.53 7.55 2.33
CA THR A 149 -13.64 8.07 3.38
C THR A 149 -13.08 9.45 3.03
N GLN A 150 -12.77 9.74 1.77
CA GLN A 150 -12.35 11.08 1.35
C GLN A 150 -13.48 12.11 1.50
N GLN A 151 -14.72 11.72 1.17
CA GLN A 151 -15.89 12.57 1.36
C GLN A 151 -16.12 12.89 2.83
N GLU A 152 -16.00 11.90 3.71
CA GLU A 152 -16.08 12.12 5.17
C GLU A 152 -15.00 13.08 5.67
N ILE A 153 -13.75 12.94 5.19
CA ILE A 153 -12.65 13.86 5.52
C ILE A 153 -12.99 15.28 5.02
N LEU A 154 -13.46 15.42 3.79
CA LEU A 154 -13.82 16.71 3.20
C LEU A 154 -15.01 17.36 3.91
N GLU A 155 -16.01 16.59 4.31
CA GLU A 155 -17.15 17.07 5.09
C GLU A 155 -16.72 17.52 6.49
N PHE A 156 -15.88 16.75 7.16
CA PHE A 156 -15.30 17.13 8.44
C PHE A 156 -14.51 18.44 8.35
N LEU A 157 -13.72 18.60 7.29
CA LEU A 157 -12.97 19.82 6.97
C LEU A 157 -13.85 21.03 6.62
N LYS A 158 -15.07 20.81 6.11
CA LYS A 158 -16.05 21.87 5.83
C LYS A 158 -16.77 22.31 7.11
N GLN A 159 -17.07 21.39 8.01
CA GLN A 159 -17.81 21.66 9.25
C GLN A 159 -17.00 22.45 10.29
N LYS A 160 -15.70 22.22 10.38
CA LYS A 160 -14.78 22.99 11.22
C LYS A 160 -14.02 23.98 10.35
N GLU A 161 -13.77 25.21 10.78
CA GLU A 161 -12.95 26.21 10.06
C GLU A 161 -11.47 25.79 9.90
N LYS A 162 -11.20 24.68 9.21
CA LYS A 162 -9.90 24.01 9.08
C LYS A 162 -9.24 24.39 7.75
N SER A 163 -9.26 25.68 7.43
CA SER A 163 -8.76 26.24 6.17
C SER A 163 -7.32 25.80 5.86
N LYS A 164 -6.45 25.71 6.88
CA LYS A 164 -5.07 25.22 6.73
C LYS A 164 -5.01 23.76 6.25
N LEU A 165 -5.74 22.86 6.91
CA LEU A 165 -5.69 21.43 6.57
C LEU A 165 -6.30 21.15 5.18
N ARG A 166 -7.39 21.86 4.86
CA ARG A 166 -7.98 21.83 3.51
C ARG A 166 -7.01 22.38 2.45
N GLY A 167 -6.31 23.46 2.77
CA GLY A 167 -5.25 24.00 1.90
C GLY A 167 -4.15 22.99 1.64
N ASN A 168 -3.67 22.30 2.68
CA ASN A 168 -2.67 21.25 2.56
C ASN A 168 -3.17 20.09 1.68
N LEU A 169 -4.39 19.60 1.91
CA LEU A 169 -4.98 18.53 1.09
C LEU A 169 -5.06 18.93 -0.39
N ASN A 170 -5.59 20.12 -0.69
CA ASN A 170 -5.68 20.64 -2.05
C ASN A 170 -4.29 20.73 -2.71
N ILE A 171 -3.25 21.09 -1.97
CA ILE A 171 -1.87 21.12 -2.49
C ILE A 171 -1.40 19.71 -2.84
N LEU A 172 -1.63 18.71 -1.97
CA LEU A 172 -1.23 17.32 -2.27
C LEU A 172 -1.97 16.77 -3.50
N GLU A 173 -3.27 17.03 -3.61
CA GLU A 173 -4.07 16.68 -4.80
C GLU A 173 -3.56 17.41 -6.06
N ASP A 174 -3.26 18.71 -5.97
CA ASP A 174 -2.68 19.47 -7.07
C ASP A 174 -1.33 18.89 -7.51
N VAL A 175 -0.47 18.51 -6.56
CA VAL A 175 0.81 17.88 -6.87
C VAL A 175 0.61 16.54 -7.56
N LEU A 176 -0.24 15.66 -7.01
CA LEU A 176 -0.51 14.35 -7.61
C LEU A 176 -1.04 14.48 -9.04
N ASN A 177 -2.05 15.33 -9.23
CA ASN A 177 -2.71 15.53 -10.53
C ASN A 177 -1.78 16.14 -11.59
N ASN A 178 -0.86 17.01 -11.17
CA ASN A 178 0.06 17.66 -12.09
C ASN A 178 1.38 16.91 -12.27
N TYR A 179 1.70 15.93 -11.41
CA TYR A 179 2.91 15.14 -11.51
C TYR A 179 2.99 14.38 -12.84
N LYS A 180 1.87 13.86 -13.35
CA LYS A 180 1.82 13.18 -14.66
C LYS A 180 2.29 14.04 -15.84
N TYR A 181 2.16 15.37 -15.73
CA TYR A 181 2.66 16.31 -16.75
C TYR A 181 4.07 16.82 -16.49
N ASN A 182 4.62 16.56 -15.29
CA ASN A 182 5.86 17.19 -14.81
C ASN A 182 6.83 16.20 -14.15
N TRP A 183 6.65 14.89 -14.37
CA TRP A 183 7.43 13.86 -13.70
C TRP A 183 8.92 13.97 -14.04
N ASP A 184 9.25 14.36 -15.27
CA ASP A 184 10.62 14.58 -15.77
C ASP A 184 11.10 16.04 -15.59
N ASN A 185 10.28 16.91 -14.99
CA ASN A 185 10.61 18.31 -14.79
C ASN A 185 11.28 18.53 -13.42
N GLU A 186 12.61 18.57 -13.41
CA GLU A 186 13.42 18.78 -12.21
C GLU A 186 13.05 20.03 -11.39
N LYS A 187 12.69 21.13 -12.06
CA LYS A 187 12.30 22.38 -11.39
C LYS A 187 10.96 22.21 -10.69
N TYR A 188 10.01 21.55 -11.33
CA TYR A 188 8.73 21.21 -10.72
C TYR A 188 8.93 20.29 -9.52
N LYS A 189 9.68 19.19 -9.71
CA LYS A 189 9.98 18.22 -8.65
C LYS A 189 10.60 18.88 -7.43
N THR A 190 11.66 19.65 -7.61
CA THR A 190 12.36 20.36 -6.52
C THR A 190 11.42 21.30 -5.76
N ASN A 191 10.65 22.12 -6.47
CA ASN A 191 9.77 23.10 -5.85
C ASN A 191 8.61 22.44 -5.09
N LYS A 192 7.99 21.42 -5.67
CA LYS A 192 6.87 20.70 -5.04
C LYS A 192 7.35 19.79 -3.92
N HIS A 193 8.55 19.24 -4.01
CA HIS A 193 9.15 18.44 -2.94
C HIS A 193 9.25 19.23 -1.64
N ILE A 194 9.71 20.49 -1.70
CA ILE A 194 9.77 21.38 -0.52
C ILE A 194 8.36 21.59 0.08
N GLN A 195 7.36 21.90 -0.76
CA GLN A 195 5.98 22.11 -0.30
C GLN A 195 5.39 20.86 0.37
N VAL A 196 5.64 19.69 -0.22
CA VAL A 196 5.19 18.40 0.31
C VAL A 196 5.89 18.08 1.64
N GLN A 197 7.19 18.37 1.77
CA GLN A 197 7.93 18.19 3.03
C GLN A 197 7.42 19.09 4.16
N ASP A 198 7.05 20.33 3.86
CA ASP A 198 6.44 21.22 4.85
C ASP A 198 5.09 20.68 5.34
N ILE A 199 4.24 20.18 4.43
CA ILE A 199 2.96 19.55 4.80
C ILE A 199 3.20 18.29 5.64
N LYS A 200 4.17 17.45 5.26
CA LYS A 200 4.54 16.24 5.99
C LYS A 200 4.96 16.55 7.42
N ARG A 201 5.84 17.55 7.61
CA ARG A 201 6.28 18.00 8.93
C ARG A 201 5.11 18.49 9.78
N ASP A 202 4.22 19.31 9.21
CA ASP A 202 3.05 19.83 9.90
C ASP A 202 2.06 18.71 10.30
N ALA A 203 1.90 17.71 9.43
CA ALA A 203 1.09 16.53 9.72
C ALA A 203 1.71 15.67 10.84
N GLU A 204 3.04 15.48 10.85
CA GLU A 204 3.75 14.77 11.90
C GLU A 204 3.62 15.46 13.27
N GLN A 205 3.73 16.79 13.31
CA GLN A 205 3.45 17.57 14.52
C GLN A 205 2.01 17.39 15.01
N SER A 206 1.05 17.36 14.08
CA SER A 206 -0.36 17.16 14.38
C SER A 206 -0.64 15.77 14.95
N ILE A 207 0.00 14.72 14.41
CA ILE A 207 -0.06 13.36 14.95
C ILE A 207 0.34 13.34 16.43
N VAL A 208 1.50 13.94 16.77
CA VAL A 208 1.99 14.00 18.16
C VAL A 208 1.01 14.77 19.05
N PHE A 209 0.57 15.93 18.58
CA PHE A 209 -0.35 16.80 19.33
C PHE A 209 -1.68 16.13 19.65
N TYR A 210 -2.34 15.50 18.66
CA TYR A 210 -3.63 14.87 18.88
C TYR A 210 -3.52 13.60 19.70
N ARG A 211 -2.46 12.80 19.51
CA ARG A 211 -2.16 11.66 20.37
C ARG A 211 -2.08 12.10 21.83
N GLU A 212 -1.31 13.14 22.14
CA GLU A 212 -1.21 13.66 23.51
C GLU A 212 -2.54 14.17 24.07
N ARG A 213 -3.32 14.90 23.27
CA ARG A 213 -4.63 15.41 23.70
C ARG A 213 -5.60 14.30 24.04
N ILE A 214 -5.66 13.27 23.19
CA ILE A 214 -6.52 12.11 23.40
C ILE A 214 -6.07 11.36 24.66
N VAL A 215 -4.78 11.05 24.80
CA VAL A 215 -4.24 10.41 26.02
C VAL A 215 -4.56 11.23 27.29
N LYS A 216 -4.41 12.56 27.25
CA LYS A 216 -4.76 13.44 28.39
C LYS A 216 -6.27 13.40 28.71
N LYS A 217 -7.14 13.35 27.69
CA LYS A 217 -8.60 13.24 27.86
C LYS A 217 -9.02 11.89 28.44
N ILE A 218 -8.37 10.81 28.03
CA ILE A 218 -8.58 9.45 28.54
C ILE A 218 -8.08 9.33 30.00
N ASN A 219 -6.83 9.75 30.27
CA ASN A 219 -6.18 9.58 31.58
C ASN A 219 -6.74 10.46 32.69
N LYS A 220 -7.34 11.61 32.36
CA LYS A 220 -8.26 12.28 33.27
C LYS A 220 -9.48 11.39 33.39
N LYS A 221 -9.40 10.36 34.27
CA LYS A 221 -10.44 9.36 34.56
C LYS A 221 -11.77 9.94 34.15
N ILE A 222 -12.39 9.43 33.09
CA ILE A 222 -13.74 9.86 32.76
C ILE A 222 -14.54 9.51 34.01
N ASN A 223 -14.87 10.54 34.78
CA ASN A 223 -15.24 10.36 36.17
C ASN A 223 -16.51 9.51 36.15
N PRO A 224 -16.57 8.34 36.81
CA PRO A 224 -17.77 7.50 36.76
C PRO A 224 -19.02 8.27 37.23
N LEU A 225 -18.83 9.29 38.08
CA LEU A 225 -19.86 10.24 38.51
C LEU A 225 -20.42 11.17 37.42
N LEU A 226 -19.70 11.38 36.32
CA LEU A 226 -20.12 12.25 35.20
C LEU A 226 -21.12 11.58 34.26
N PHE A 227 -21.28 10.26 34.34
CA PHE A 227 -22.32 9.51 33.63
C PHE A 227 -23.59 9.31 34.46
N ILE A 228 -23.55 9.68 35.74
CA ILE A 228 -24.68 9.57 36.68
C ILE A 228 -25.52 10.86 36.69
N HIS A 229 -24.97 11.98 36.20
CA HIS A 229 -25.63 13.27 36.21
C HIS A 229 -25.73 13.83 34.78
N HIS A 230 -26.90 13.63 34.15
CA HIS A 230 -27.34 14.24 32.88
C HIS A 230 -26.78 13.63 31.57
N ASP A 231 -27.67 13.03 30.76
CA ASP A 231 -27.41 12.39 29.46
C ASP A 231 -26.75 13.33 28.40
N GLN A 232 -26.86 14.66 28.56
CA GLN A 232 -26.26 15.64 27.64
C GLN A 232 -24.74 15.79 27.81
N ASP A 233 -24.22 15.71 29.05
CA ASP A 233 -22.78 15.87 29.34
C ASP A 233 -21.95 14.68 28.81
N VAL A 234 -22.57 13.51 28.76
CA VAL A 234 -21.99 12.26 28.23
C VAL A 234 -21.83 12.33 26.71
N LYS A 235 -22.89 12.72 25.99
CA LYS A 235 -22.85 12.88 24.53
C LYS A 235 -21.84 13.94 24.11
N GLY A 236 -21.76 15.06 24.82
CA GLY A 236 -20.78 16.13 24.52
C GLY A 236 -19.33 15.64 24.61
N LYS A 237 -18.97 14.92 25.68
CA LYS A 237 -17.60 14.39 25.83
C LYS A 237 -17.25 13.28 24.84
N LEU A 238 -18.22 12.44 24.49
CA LEU A 238 -18.05 11.43 23.45
C LEU A 238 -17.73 12.09 22.09
N GLU A 239 -18.50 13.11 21.73
CA GLU A 239 -18.28 13.88 20.50
C GLU A 239 -16.94 14.60 20.51
N GLU A 240 -16.46 15.09 21.66
CA GLU A 240 -15.11 15.65 21.77
C GLU A 240 -14.02 14.63 21.48
N VAL A 241 -14.09 13.42 22.05
CA VAL A 241 -13.09 12.37 21.80
C VAL A 241 -13.15 11.92 20.34
N ARG A 242 -14.37 11.75 19.79
CA ARG A 242 -14.59 11.43 18.38
C ARG A 242 -13.98 12.50 17.47
N ALA A 243 -14.19 13.77 17.80
CA ALA A 243 -13.66 14.89 17.05
C ALA A 243 -12.13 14.90 17.05
N GLU A 244 -11.47 14.53 18.16
CA GLU A 244 -9.99 14.44 18.23
C GLU A 244 -9.45 13.24 17.44
N LEU A 245 -10.16 12.10 17.48
CA LEU A 245 -9.80 10.91 16.68
C LEU A 245 -9.88 11.20 15.18
N LYS A 246 -10.88 11.98 14.73
CA LYS A 246 -10.97 12.44 13.33
C LYS A 246 -9.81 13.37 12.94
N GLU A 247 -9.38 14.26 13.84
CA GLU A 247 -8.22 15.12 13.56
C GLU A 247 -6.92 14.31 13.48
N TYR A 248 -6.76 13.30 14.34
CA TYR A 248 -5.61 12.39 14.28
C TYR A 248 -5.65 11.56 12.98
N GLN A 249 -6.80 11.00 12.60
CA GLN A 249 -6.98 10.29 11.33
C GLN A 249 -6.60 11.15 10.13
N LEU A 250 -7.03 12.42 10.11
CA LEU A 250 -6.68 13.37 9.06
C LEU A 250 -5.17 13.68 9.04
N ALA A 251 -4.54 13.82 10.20
CA ALA A 251 -3.10 14.02 10.29
C ALA A 251 -2.32 12.82 9.74
N LEU A 252 -2.78 11.59 10.02
CA LEU A 252 -2.22 10.36 9.43
C LEU A 252 -2.37 10.34 7.91
N TYR A 253 -3.56 10.66 7.40
CA TYR A 253 -3.82 10.72 5.96
C TYR A 253 -2.88 11.70 5.26
N LEU A 254 -2.79 12.94 5.76
CA LEU A 254 -1.88 13.96 5.20
C LEU A 254 -0.42 13.53 5.29
N PHE A 255 0.00 12.90 6.39
CA PHE A 255 1.36 12.40 6.55
C PHE A 255 1.70 11.29 5.56
N ALA A 256 0.79 10.32 5.36
CA ALA A 256 0.98 9.23 4.42
C ALA A 256 0.97 9.71 2.96
N PHE A 257 0.04 10.59 2.61
CA PHE A 257 -0.07 11.16 1.27
C PHE A 257 1.18 12.00 0.92
N SER A 258 1.58 12.91 1.81
CA SER A 258 2.79 13.69 1.62
C SER A 258 4.05 12.82 1.59
N SER A 259 4.13 11.75 2.38
CA SER A 259 5.27 10.81 2.32
C SER A 259 5.35 10.09 0.97
N PHE A 260 4.22 9.65 0.41
CA PHE A 260 4.20 9.06 -0.93
C PHE A 260 4.67 10.06 -2.00
N LEU A 261 4.14 11.28 -1.99
CA LEU A 261 4.54 12.31 -2.95
C LEU A 261 6.00 12.73 -2.79
N GLU A 262 6.52 12.80 -1.57
CA GLU A 262 7.94 13.08 -1.31
C GLU A 262 8.84 12.05 -2.01
N LEU A 263 8.53 10.75 -1.86
CA LEU A 263 9.27 9.67 -2.50
C LEU A 263 9.23 9.78 -4.04
N MET A 264 8.05 10.05 -4.60
CA MET A 264 7.88 10.20 -6.05
C MET A 264 8.62 11.42 -6.61
N LEU A 265 8.63 12.54 -5.88
CA LEU A 265 9.31 13.77 -6.30
C LEU A 265 10.82 13.70 -6.11
N LEU A 266 11.30 13.00 -5.07
CA LEU A 266 12.71 12.81 -4.80
C LEU A 266 13.35 11.76 -5.72
N GLU A 267 12.53 10.82 -6.22
CA GLU A 267 12.95 9.66 -7.02
C GLU A 267 14.02 8.80 -6.34
N ASN A 268 14.01 8.78 -5.00
CA ASN A 268 14.84 7.87 -4.25
C ASN A 268 14.07 6.57 -4.00
N PHE A 269 14.20 5.63 -4.92
CA PHE A 269 13.54 4.33 -4.85
C PHE A 269 14.43 3.24 -4.25
N ASP A 270 15.48 3.59 -3.52
CA ASP A 270 16.26 2.63 -2.75
C ASP A 270 15.35 1.84 -1.79
N SER A 271 15.38 0.50 -1.85
CA SER A 271 14.46 -0.35 -1.08
C SER A 271 14.49 -0.01 0.42
N ALA A 272 15.67 0.19 1.02
CA ALA A 272 15.76 0.48 2.44
C ALA A 272 15.13 1.83 2.79
N TYR A 273 15.24 2.81 1.89
CA TYR A 273 14.58 4.10 2.05
C TYR A 273 13.05 3.99 1.94
N LEU A 274 12.53 3.28 0.93
CA LEU A 274 11.09 3.02 0.78
C LEU A 274 10.51 2.24 1.97
N ASP A 275 11.21 1.19 2.42
CA ASP A 275 10.81 0.37 3.57
C ASP A 275 10.79 1.21 4.85
N SER A 276 11.76 2.10 5.05
CA SER A 276 11.78 3.01 6.20
C SER A 276 10.59 3.96 6.22
N ALA A 277 10.16 4.45 5.05
CA ALA A 277 8.98 5.30 4.93
C ALA A 277 7.70 4.54 5.25
N VAL A 278 7.56 3.30 4.73
CA VAL A 278 6.44 2.40 5.04
C VAL A 278 6.38 2.12 6.54
N GLN A 279 7.49 1.70 7.15
CA GLN A 279 7.57 1.43 8.59
C GLN A 279 7.17 2.63 9.44
N LYS A 280 7.55 3.85 9.03
CA LYS A 280 7.16 5.08 9.75
C LYS A 280 5.65 5.34 9.65
N ILE A 281 5.07 5.20 8.47
CA ILE A 281 3.62 5.37 8.25
C ILE A 281 2.82 4.32 9.05
N GLU A 282 3.22 3.04 8.93
CA GLU A 282 2.58 1.94 9.65
C GLU A 282 2.73 2.06 11.16
N GLY A 283 3.90 2.52 11.64
CA GLY A 283 4.15 2.78 13.05
C GLY A 283 3.19 3.82 13.64
N TYR A 284 2.93 4.92 12.93
CA TYR A 284 1.92 5.90 13.37
C TYR A 284 0.48 5.37 13.24
N SER A 285 0.17 4.64 12.18
CA SER A 285 -1.14 3.96 12.04
C SER A 285 -1.39 2.96 13.17
N HIS A 286 -0.38 2.21 13.59
CA HIS A 286 -0.49 1.25 14.68
C HIS A 286 -0.77 1.96 16.01
N GLN A 287 0.00 3.00 16.35
CA GLN A 287 -0.23 3.81 17.55
C GLN A 287 -1.64 4.40 17.59
N TYR A 288 -2.17 4.83 16.44
CA TYR A 288 -3.54 5.29 16.33
C TYR A 288 -4.56 4.19 16.60
N ARG A 289 -4.39 3.00 16.00
CA ARG A 289 -5.28 1.86 16.23
C ARG A 289 -5.28 1.41 17.68
N GLU A 290 -4.13 1.39 18.35
CA GLU A 290 -4.04 1.12 19.78
C GLU A 290 -4.82 2.16 20.59
N LEU A 291 -4.61 3.45 20.32
CA LEU A 291 -5.29 4.53 21.03
C LEU A 291 -6.80 4.56 20.78
N TYR A 292 -7.22 4.33 19.54
CA TYR A 292 -8.62 4.17 19.15
C TYR A 292 -9.26 3.01 19.91
N THR A 293 -8.58 1.86 19.98
CA THR A 293 -9.07 0.68 20.70
C THR A 293 -9.21 0.97 22.20
N GLU A 294 -8.26 1.68 22.79
CA GLU A 294 -8.35 2.12 24.20
C GLU A 294 -9.53 3.08 24.42
N CYS A 295 -9.72 4.08 23.54
CA CYS A 295 -10.89 4.95 23.57
C CYS A 295 -12.18 4.13 23.51
N TYR A 296 -12.26 3.22 22.55
CA TYR A 296 -13.43 2.38 22.31
C TYR A 296 -13.77 1.54 23.54
N ASN A 297 -12.78 0.82 24.10
CA ASN A 297 -12.96 -0.03 25.27
C ASN A 297 -13.40 0.75 26.50
N GLN A 298 -12.83 1.93 26.74
CA GLN A 298 -13.24 2.77 27.87
C GLN A 298 -14.67 3.25 27.70
N ILE A 299 -15.02 3.80 26.54
CA ILE A 299 -16.37 4.28 26.27
C ILE A 299 -17.38 3.14 26.37
N GLU A 300 -17.08 1.97 25.82
CA GLU A 300 -17.92 0.77 25.89
C GLU A 300 -18.12 0.32 27.36
N GLY A 301 -17.04 0.31 28.16
CA GLY A 301 -17.10 0.01 29.60
C GLY A 301 -17.96 0.99 30.39
N TYR A 302 -17.89 2.29 30.08
CA TYR A 302 -18.74 3.32 30.69
C TYR A 302 -20.21 3.18 30.30
N ALA A 303 -20.49 2.89 29.03
CA ALA A 303 -21.85 2.65 28.55
C ALA A 303 -22.50 1.48 29.31
N LYS A 304 -21.78 0.34 29.41
CA LYS A 304 -22.24 -0.85 30.14
C LYS A 304 -22.45 -0.58 31.64
N THR A 305 -21.57 0.17 32.29
CA THR A 305 -21.66 0.45 33.74
C THR A 305 -22.81 1.42 34.07
N SER A 306 -23.04 2.42 33.23
CA SER A 306 -24.15 3.37 33.39
C SER A 306 -25.50 2.65 33.33
N ILE A 307 -25.64 1.68 32.43
CA ILE A 307 -26.84 0.84 32.30
C ILE A 307 -27.10 0.05 33.59
N ASN A 308 -26.08 -0.63 34.12
CA ASN A 308 -26.19 -1.37 35.38
C ASN A 308 -26.57 -0.45 36.56
N SER A 309 -26.08 0.79 36.56
CA SER A 309 -26.34 1.77 37.61
C SER A 309 -27.78 2.31 37.57
N TYR A 310 -28.34 2.58 36.38
CA TYR A 310 -29.73 2.97 36.20
C TYR A 310 -30.71 1.85 36.59
N LEU A 311 -30.38 0.60 36.27
CA LEU A 311 -31.17 -0.58 36.66
C LEU A 311 -31.23 -0.71 38.19
N LEU A 312 -30.08 -0.58 38.86
CA LEU A 312 -29.98 -0.63 40.33
C LEU A 312 -30.63 0.59 41.01
N GLY A 313 -30.53 1.78 40.41
CA GLY A 313 -31.17 3.00 40.91
C GLY A 313 -32.70 2.96 40.81
N GLY A 314 -33.24 2.38 39.75
CA GLY A 314 -34.68 2.13 39.59
C GLY A 314 -35.23 1.17 40.65
N LEU A 315 -34.43 0.17 41.05
CA LEU A 315 -34.78 -0.76 42.13
C LEU A 315 -34.62 -0.14 43.53
N ALA A 316 -33.64 0.75 43.74
CA ALA A 316 -33.36 1.36 45.05
C ALA A 316 -34.27 2.54 45.42
N SER A 317 -34.98 3.13 44.45
CA SER A 317 -35.84 4.30 44.64
C SER A 317 -37.11 4.04 45.48
N ILE A 318 -37.40 2.79 45.81
CA ILE A 318 -38.59 2.40 46.58
C ILE A 318 -38.41 2.67 48.09
N ASN A 319 -37.19 2.94 48.58
CA ASN A 319 -36.91 2.94 50.03
C ASN A 319 -36.70 4.30 50.70
N LYS A 320 -37.14 5.42 50.10
CA LYS A 320 -36.84 6.77 50.61
C LYS A 320 -38.05 7.61 51.06
N PHE A 321 -39.14 6.97 51.46
CA PHE A 321 -40.28 7.64 52.10
C PHE A 321 -40.91 6.76 53.20
N ALA A 322 -40.26 6.68 54.36
CA ALA A 322 -40.89 6.17 55.59
C ALA A 322 -40.12 6.66 56.83
N GLY A 323 -40.32 7.93 57.17
CA GLY A 323 -40.29 8.35 58.57
C GLY A 323 -41.68 8.09 59.16
N ASP A 324 -41.73 7.45 60.32
CA ASP A 324 -42.90 7.26 61.19
C ASP A 324 -44.12 6.50 60.62
N ALA A 325 -44.07 5.16 60.64
CA ALA A 325 -45.25 4.32 60.95
C ALA A 325 -44.86 2.84 61.05
N VAL A 326 -44.80 2.33 62.29
CA VAL A 326 -44.92 0.89 62.57
C VAL A 326 -46.41 0.54 62.49
N ALA A 327 -46.85 -0.13 61.43
CA ALA A 327 -48.01 -1.03 61.45
C ALA A 327 -48.26 -1.72 60.09
N MET A 328 -48.35 -3.05 60.17
CA MET A 328 -49.20 -3.93 59.35
C MET A 328 -48.76 -4.25 57.91
N ILE A 329 -48.15 -5.42 57.75
CA ILE A 329 -48.03 -6.15 56.48
C ILE A 329 -49.37 -6.87 56.23
N PRO A 330 -50.11 -6.60 55.13
CA PRO A 330 -51.03 -7.57 54.58
C PRO A 330 -50.32 -8.38 53.48
N VAL A 331 -50.33 -9.69 53.66
CA VAL A 331 -50.00 -10.71 52.67
C VAL A 331 -50.90 -10.51 51.44
N VAL A 332 -50.33 -10.19 50.28
CA VAL A 332 -50.99 -10.31 48.97
C VAL A 332 -50.03 -11.02 48.00
N SER A 333 -50.62 -11.96 47.27
CA SER A 333 -50.06 -13.09 46.54
C SER A 333 -49.26 -12.76 45.27
N ASP A 334 -48.32 -13.66 45.00
CA ASP A 334 -47.49 -13.85 43.81
C ASP A 334 -48.23 -13.75 42.47
N SER A 335 -47.62 -13.09 41.47
CA SER A 335 -47.56 -13.45 40.02
C SER A 335 -47.61 -12.26 39.05
N GLN A 336 -48.33 -11.16 39.32
CA GLN A 336 -48.52 -10.10 38.31
C GLN A 336 -47.51 -8.95 38.37
N ILE A 337 -46.87 -8.74 39.52
CA ILE A 337 -45.86 -7.68 39.71
C ILE A 337 -44.49 -8.16 39.17
N ASP A 338 -44.21 -9.47 39.24
CA ASP A 338 -42.96 -10.05 38.75
C ASP A 338 -42.88 -10.10 37.22
N GLU A 339 -43.93 -10.54 36.52
CA GLU A 339 -43.89 -10.59 35.04
C GLU A 339 -43.82 -9.20 34.41
N THR A 340 -44.54 -8.22 34.96
CA THR A 340 -44.51 -6.84 34.45
C THR A 340 -43.19 -6.14 34.74
N LEU A 341 -42.54 -6.40 35.87
CA LEU A 341 -41.18 -5.89 36.17
C LEU A 341 -40.10 -6.59 35.35
N ILE A 342 -40.21 -7.91 35.13
CA ILE A 342 -39.28 -8.69 34.29
C ILE A 342 -39.41 -8.28 32.82
N GLU A 343 -40.63 -8.09 32.31
CA GLU A 343 -40.86 -7.65 30.95
C GLU A 343 -40.43 -6.20 30.73
N THR A 344 -40.68 -5.31 31.70
CA THR A 344 -40.17 -3.93 31.67
C THR A 344 -38.63 -3.89 31.77
N GLY A 345 -38.03 -4.77 32.57
CA GLY A 345 -36.58 -4.95 32.65
C GLY A 345 -35.96 -5.45 31.34
N ASN A 346 -36.58 -6.44 30.70
CA ASN A 346 -36.16 -6.96 29.40
C ASN A 346 -36.30 -5.93 28.26
N GLN A 347 -37.32 -5.07 28.31
CA GLN A 347 -37.49 -3.97 27.35
C GLN A 347 -36.47 -2.85 27.60
N LEU A 348 -36.19 -2.52 28.87
CA LEU A 348 -35.15 -1.57 29.24
C LEU A 348 -33.75 -2.05 28.84
N ASP A 349 -33.42 -3.32 29.09
CA ASP A 349 -32.15 -3.93 28.67
C ASP A 349 -31.97 -3.88 27.15
N LYS A 350 -33.04 -4.13 26.38
CA LYS A 350 -33.01 -3.99 24.90
C LYS A 350 -32.79 -2.55 24.46
N ILE A 351 -33.46 -1.57 25.08
CA ILE A 351 -33.30 -0.14 24.74
C ILE A 351 -31.88 0.35 25.11
N CYS A 352 -31.35 -0.07 26.26
CA CYS A 352 -30.01 0.25 26.72
C CYS A 352 -28.92 -0.40 25.86
N SER A 353 -29.11 -1.66 25.46
CA SER A 353 -28.22 -2.35 24.51
C SER A 353 -28.21 -1.64 23.16
N LYS A 354 -29.38 -1.26 22.64
CA LYS A 354 -29.51 -0.52 21.38
C LYS A 354 -28.87 0.87 21.43
N LYS A 355 -29.05 1.62 22.53
CA LYS A 355 -28.40 2.94 22.72
C LYS A 355 -26.87 2.83 22.76
N THR A 356 -26.35 1.74 23.33
CA THR A 356 -24.91 1.44 23.32
C THR A 356 -24.43 1.10 21.91
N GLU A 357 -25.18 0.28 21.19
CA GLU A 357 -24.91 -0.12 19.82
C GLU A 357 -24.89 1.09 18.87
N ASP A 358 -25.92 1.95 18.91
CA ASP A 358 -26.00 3.20 18.13
C ASP A 358 -24.82 4.14 18.42
N THR A 359 -24.36 4.21 19.68
CA THR A 359 -23.22 5.04 20.09
C THR A 359 -21.89 4.45 19.59
N MET A 360 -21.75 3.12 19.61
CA MET A 360 -20.54 2.43 19.16
C MET A 360 -20.44 2.40 17.63
N GLU A 361 -21.57 2.33 16.93
CA GLU A 361 -21.64 2.39 15.47
C GLU A 361 -21.10 3.72 14.93
N GLN A 362 -21.41 4.84 15.60
CA GLN A 362 -20.84 6.15 15.27
C GLN A 362 -19.34 6.27 15.52
N PHE A 363 -18.76 5.41 16.35
CA PHE A 363 -17.32 5.38 16.63
C PHE A 363 -16.54 4.57 15.59
N ARG A 364 -17.17 3.53 15.01
CA ARG A 364 -16.56 2.61 14.03
C ARG A 364 -16.03 3.29 12.78
N SER A 365 -16.60 4.41 12.35
CA SER A 365 -16.10 5.20 11.21
C SER A 365 -14.66 5.69 11.39
N ASN A 366 -14.16 5.79 12.63
CA ASN A 366 -12.79 6.20 12.93
C ASN A 366 -11.83 5.02 13.13
N GLN A 367 -12.23 3.78 12.84
CA GLN A 367 -11.35 2.61 13.03
C GLN A 367 -10.19 2.60 12.02
N SER A 368 -10.44 3.05 10.79
CA SER A 368 -9.44 3.05 9.72
C SER A 368 -8.45 4.20 9.87
N SER A 369 -7.15 3.93 9.75
CA SER A 369 -6.13 4.98 9.69
C SER A 369 -6.02 5.65 8.30
N CYS A 370 -6.71 5.13 7.28
CA CYS A 370 -6.75 5.70 5.91
C CYS A 370 -5.38 5.81 5.20
N VAL A 371 -4.37 5.05 5.64
CA VAL A 371 -2.99 5.13 5.09
C VAL A 371 -2.68 4.03 4.06
N SER A 372 -3.49 2.96 4.00
CA SER A 372 -3.22 1.77 3.18
C SER A 372 -2.98 2.07 1.70
N PRO A 373 -3.76 2.96 1.04
CA PRO A 373 -3.51 3.32 -0.36
C PRO A 373 -2.07 3.74 -0.65
N PHE A 374 -1.48 4.51 0.26
CA PHE A 374 -0.11 5.04 0.14
C PHE A 374 0.93 3.98 0.47
N VAL A 375 0.75 3.22 1.55
CA VAL A 375 1.66 2.13 1.94
C VAL A 375 1.76 1.10 0.81
N GLU A 376 0.62 0.66 0.29
CA GLU A 376 0.59 -0.31 -0.78
C GLU A 376 1.18 0.26 -2.08
N ASN A 377 1.05 1.56 -2.35
CA ASN A 377 1.68 2.18 -3.50
C ASN A 377 3.21 2.24 -3.38
N ILE A 378 3.71 2.61 -2.21
CA ILE A 378 5.16 2.61 -1.95
C ILE A 378 5.72 1.19 -2.13
N ASN A 379 5.00 0.18 -1.65
CA ASN A 379 5.36 -1.22 -1.86
C ASN A 379 5.30 -1.62 -3.35
N THR A 380 4.29 -1.16 -4.10
CA THR A 380 4.24 -1.36 -5.56
C THR A 380 5.46 -0.76 -6.24
N VAL A 381 5.84 0.48 -5.92
CA VAL A 381 7.03 1.14 -6.45
C VAL A 381 8.29 0.36 -6.10
N ASN A 382 8.45 -0.01 -4.81
CA ASN A 382 9.60 -0.79 -4.35
C ASN A 382 9.74 -2.09 -5.15
N ARG A 383 8.63 -2.80 -5.33
CA ARG A 383 8.59 -4.05 -6.09
C ARG A 383 8.94 -3.88 -7.56
N LEU A 384 8.36 -2.87 -8.23
CA LEU A 384 8.60 -2.64 -9.66
C LEU A 384 10.02 -2.15 -9.94
N TYR A 385 10.62 -1.40 -9.02
CA TYR A 385 11.94 -0.82 -9.20
C TYR A 385 13.08 -1.72 -8.72
N ASN A 386 12.91 -2.46 -7.61
CA ASN A 386 13.99 -3.18 -6.94
C ASN A 386 13.94 -4.71 -7.10
N GLN A 387 12.93 -5.28 -7.77
CA GLN A 387 12.81 -6.74 -7.95
C GLN A 387 12.74 -7.12 -9.43
N PRO A 388 13.28 -8.31 -9.81
CA PRO A 388 13.09 -8.85 -11.15
C PRO A 388 11.61 -8.97 -11.49
N LEU A 389 11.23 -8.41 -12.65
CA LEU A 389 9.84 -8.35 -13.09
C LEU A 389 9.70 -9.01 -14.46
N ALA A 390 8.77 -9.97 -14.57
CA ALA A 390 8.37 -10.49 -15.86
C ALA A 390 7.20 -9.65 -16.39
N LEU A 391 7.40 -9.04 -17.57
CA LEU A 391 6.40 -8.25 -18.25
C LEU A 391 5.83 -9.04 -19.42
N LEU A 392 4.53 -9.30 -19.37
CA LEU A 392 3.77 -9.84 -20.50
C LEU A 392 2.86 -8.73 -21.02
N PHE A 393 2.55 -8.73 -22.31
CA PHE A 393 1.67 -7.73 -22.88
C PHE A 393 0.89 -8.31 -24.06
N ASP A 394 -0.30 -7.76 -24.29
CA ASP A 394 -1.09 -7.98 -25.48
C ASP A 394 -1.42 -6.63 -26.15
N GLN A 395 -2.44 -6.60 -27.01
CA GLN A 395 -2.83 -5.37 -27.73
C GLN A 395 -3.47 -4.30 -26.83
N GLU A 396 -3.94 -4.70 -25.65
CA GLU A 396 -4.77 -3.90 -24.75
C GLU A 396 -4.12 -3.70 -23.36
N ASN A 397 -3.31 -4.64 -22.88
CA ASN A 397 -2.88 -4.71 -21.50
C ASN A 397 -1.39 -5.04 -21.35
N ILE A 398 -0.81 -4.53 -20.27
CA ILE A 398 0.44 -5.02 -19.69
C ILE A 398 0.08 -5.85 -18.46
N TYR A 399 0.69 -7.02 -18.33
CA TYR A 399 0.57 -7.91 -17.19
C TYR A 399 1.91 -7.98 -16.48
N LEU A 400 1.91 -7.54 -15.23
CA LEU A 400 3.07 -7.52 -14.36
C LEU A 400 3.07 -8.81 -13.57
N SER A 401 3.94 -9.75 -13.96
CA SER A 401 4.11 -11.04 -13.31
C SER A 401 5.30 -10.99 -12.37
N LEU A 402 5.03 -11.30 -11.11
CA LEU A 402 6.05 -11.40 -10.08
C LEU A 402 6.47 -12.86 -10.00
N HIS A 403 7.75 -13.15 -10.16
CA HIS A 403 8.26 -14.46 -9.75
C HIS A 403 8.02 -14.60 -8.24
N GLN A 404 7.19 -15.57 -7.86
CA GLN A 404 7.06 -16.03 -6.47
C GLN A 404 8.24 -16.93 -6.11
#